data_AF-A0A7C3QJP0-F1
#
_entry.id   AF-A0A7C3QJP0-F1
#
_cell.length_a   1.000
_cell.length_b   1.000
_cell.length_c   1.000
_cell.angle_alpha   90.00
_cell.angle_beta   90.00
_cell.angle_gamma   90.00
#
_symmetry.space_group_name_H-M   'P 1'
#
loop_
_entity.id
_entity.type
_entity.pdbx_description
1 polymer ?
#
loop_
_entity_poly.entity_id
_entity_poly.type
_entity_poly.pdbx_seq_one_letter_code
_entity_poly.pdbx_strand_id
1 'polypeptide(L)'
;AFKDAAMKRFGSGWAWLVVNKGKLEIASTANQDTPLMVGQEPILGIDVWEHAYYLKYQNKRADYVDAWWNVVNWDNVAMRFKAAKG
;
A
#
# COMPACT_ATOMS: atom_id res chain seq x y z
N ALA A 1 3.65 11.13 3.14
CA ALA A 1 2.42 10.81 2.38
C ALA A 1 2.06 9.32 2.45
N PHE A 2 2.80 8.40 1.81
CA PHE A 2 2.44 6.96 1.81
C PHE A 2 2.52 6.32 3.21
N LYS A 3 3.63 6.57 3.93
CA LYS A 3 3.77 6.16 5.33
C LYS A 3 2.63 6.69 6.20
N ASP A 4 2.22 7.95 5.99
CA ASP A 4 1.10 8.53 6.73
C ASP A 4 -0.22 7.80 6.46
N ALA A 5 -0.48 7.36 5.22
CA ALA A 5 -1.67 6.57 4.89
C ALA A 5 -1.64 5.19 5.57
N ALA A 6 -0.48 4.52 5.60
CA ALA A 6 -0.28 3.25 6.30
C ALA A 6 -0.44 3.39 7.83
N MET A 7 0.06 4.48 8.40
CA MET A 7 -0.04 4.75 9.84
C MET A 7 -1.45 5.19 10.27
N LYS A 8 -2.14 5.99 9.45
CA LYS A 8 -3.48 6.51 9.76
C LYS A 8 -4.61 5.51 9.48
N ARG A 9 -4.34 4.38 8.82
CA ARG A 9 -5.33 3.31 8.65
C ARG A 9 -5.71 2.75 10.02
N PHE A 10 -6.90 3.10 10.48
CA PHE A 10 -7.47 2.55 11.71
C PHE A 10 -7.97 1.13 11.48
N GLY A 11 -7.65 0.22 12.42
CA GLY A 11 -7.94 -1.21 12.28
C GLY A 11 -7.14 -1.88 11.16
N SER A 12 -7.71 -2.98 10.66
CA SER A 12 -7.17 -3.78 9.56
C SER A 12 -7.35 -3.11 8.21
N GLY A 13 -6.37 -3.27 7.32
CA GLY A 13 -6.47 -2.75 5.96
C GLY A 13 -5.13 -2.59 5.26
N TRP A 14 -5.13 -1.72 4.27
CA TRP A 14 -4.01 -1.54 3.35
C TRP A 14 -3.78 -0.05 3.03
N ALA A 15 -2.55 0.28 2.68
CA ALA A 15 -2.23 1.53 1.99
C ALA A 15 -1.68 1.22 0.59
N TRP A 16 -2.07 2.03 -0.39
CA TRP A 16 -1.86 1.77 -1.80
C TRP A 16 -1.25 2.97 -2.51
N LEU A 17 -0.42 2.68 -3.51
CA LEU A 17 -0.10 3.60 -4.59
C LEU A 17 -0.91 3.13 -5.79
N VAL A 18 -1.72 4.02 -6.34
CA VAL A 18 -2.64 3.70 -7.42
C VAL A 18 -2.41 4.61 -8.62
N VAL A 19 -2.78 4.12 -9.80
CA VAL A 19 -2.97 4.94 -11.00
C VAL A 19 -4.46 5.20 -11.14
N ASN A 20 -4.84 6.46 -11.09
CA ASN A 20 -6.20 6.94 -11.30
C ASN A 20 -6.20 7.87 -12.51
N LYS A 21 -6.83 7.45 -13.62
CA LYS A 21 -6.91 8.24 -14.87
C LYS A 21 -5.52 8.76 -15.32
N GLY A 22 -4.51 7.88 -15.27
CA GLY A 22 -3.13 8.18 -15.66
C GLY A 22 -2.31 9.00 -14.65
N LYS A 23 -2.85 9.33 -13.47
CA LYS A 23 -2.15 10.05 -12.39
C LYS A 23 -1.88 9.14 -11.20
N LEU A 24 -0.78 9.38 -10.51
CA LEU A 24 -0.46 8.68 -9.26
C LEU A 24 -1.22 9.29 -8.09
N GLU A 25 -1.86 8.44 -7.30
CA GLU A 25 -2.57 8.80 -6.07
C GLU A 25 -2.22 7.83 -4.95
N ILE A 26 -2.35 8.28 -3.70
CA ILE A 26 -2.24 7.43 -2.52
C ILE A 26 -3.65 7.16 -2.02
N ALA A 27 -3.98 5.88 -1.85
CA ALA A 27 -5.25 5.44 -1.30
C ALA A 27 -5.02 4.59 -0.05
N SER A 28 -6.09 4.37 0.71
CA SER A 28 -6.10 3.35 1.76
C SER A 28 -7.48 2.72 1.82
N THR A 29 -7.54 1.44 2.11
CA THR A 29 -8.79 0.68 2.19
C THR A 29 -8.88 -0.06 3.51
N ALA A 30 -10.10 -0.30 3.98
CA ALA A 30 -10.35 -1.11 5.16
C ALA A 30 -10.38 -2.59 4.77
N ASN A 31 -9.98 -3.46 5.69
CA ASN A 31 -10.07 -4.90 5.52
C ASN A 31 -9.43 -5.39 4.20
N GLN A 32 -10.21 -6.04 3.32
CA GLN A 32 -9.76 -6.54 2.02
C GLN A 32 -10.37 -5.76 0.85
N ASP A 33 -10.98 -4.60 1.12
CA ASP A 33 -11.44 -3.73 0.04
C ASP A 33 -10.25 -3.29 -0.80
N THR A 34 -10.48 -3.10 -2.10
CA THR A 34 -9.42 -2.79 -3.06
C THR A 34 -9.75 -1.55 -3.88
N PRO A 35 -8.76 -0.69 -4.23
CA PRO A 35 -8.98 0.44 -5.13
C PRO A 35 -9.59 0.06 -6.50
N LEU A 36 -9.41 -1.20 -6.93
CA LEU A 36 -10.03 -1.73 -8.15
C LEU A 36 -11.56 -1.60 -8.12
N MET A 37 -12.19 -1.65 -6.94
CA MET A 37 -13.65 -1.50 -6.79
C MET A 37 -14.17 -0.13 -7.23
N VAL A 38 -13.30 0.89 -7.27
CA VAL A 38 -13.62 2.25 -7.70
C VAL A 38 -12.87 2.65 -8.98
N GLY A 39 -12.37 1.67 -9.73
CA GLY A 39 -11.69 1.89 -11.01
C GLY A 39 -10.30 2.52 -10.89
N GLN A 40 -9.63 2.34 -9.74
CA GLN A 40 -8.25 2.76 -9.54
C GLN A 40 -7.32 1.54 -9.62
N GLU A 41 -6.22 1.66 -10.34
CA GLU A 41 -5.28 0.54 -10.59
C GLU A 41 -4.16 0.52 -9.54
N PRO A 42 -4.15 -0.42 -8.57
CA PRO A 42 -3.10 -0.49 -7.56
C PRO A 42 -1.80 -1.04 -8.15
N ILE A 43 -0.71 -0.30 -7.97
CA ILE A 43 0.62 -0.67 -8.48
C ILE A 43 1.59 -1.07 -7.35
N LEU A 44 1.33 -0.62 -6.12
CA LEU A 44 2.04 -0.99 -4.90
C LEU A 44 1.06 -0.97 -3.72
N GLY A 45 1.18 -1.93 -2.82
CA GLY A 45 0.37 -2.01 -1.60
C GLY A 45 1.17 -2.54 -0.42
N ILE A 46 0.87 -2.03 0.77
CA ILE A 46 1.38 -2.56 2.04
C ILE A 46 0.21 -3.06 2.89
N ASP A 47 0.35 -4.28 3.38
CA ASP A 47 -0.55 -4.87 4.37
C ASP A 47 -0.27 -4.27 5.75
N VAL A 48 -1.26 -3.64 6.37
CA VAL A 48 -1.18 -3.12 7.75
C VAL A 48 -2.14 -3.81 8.70
N TRP A 49 -2.63 -5.00 8.34
CA TRP A 49 -3.20 -5.94 9.30
C TRP A 49 -2.14 -6.36 10.31
N GLU A 50 -2.52 -6.53 11.57
CA GLU A 50 -1.56 -6.86 12.62
C GLU A 50 -0.83 -8.18 12.34
N HIS A 51 -1.48 -9.16 11.72
CA HIS A 51 -0.82 -10.43 11.34
C HIS A 51 0.42 -10.23 10.47
N ALA A 52 0.52 -9.14 9.71
CA ALA A 52 1.64 -8.91 8.78
C ALA A 52 2.93 -8.49 9.50
N TYR A 53 2.82 -7.96 10.72
CA TYR A 53 3.96 -7.37 11.41
C TYR A 53 4.08 -7.70 12.91
N TYR A 54 2.99 -8.12 13.57
CA TYR A 54 2.93 -8.13 15.03
C TYR A 54 3.94 -9.05 15.71
N LEU A 55 4.25 -10.21 15.12
CA LEU A 55 5.23 -11.14 15.70
C LEU A 55 6.64 -10.53 15.81
N LYS A 56 7.02 -9.63 14.90
CA LYS A 56 8.36 -9.01 14.88
C LYS A 56 8.37 -7.58 15.44
N TYR A 57 7.33 -6.80 15.17
CA TYR A 57 7.28 -5.38 15.48
C TYR A 57 6.25 -5.01 16.56
N GLN A 58 5.40 -5.95 16.98
CA GLN A 58 4.32 -5.73 17.96
C GLN A 58 3.48 -4.50 17.58
N ASN A 59 3.36 -3.51 18.47
CA ASN A 59 2.63 -2.27 18.22
C ASN A 59 3.39 -1.25 17.35
N LYS A 60 4.65 -1.51 17.00
CA LYS A 60 5.51 -0.59 16.25
C LYS A 60 5.29 -0.71 14.74
N ARG A 61 4.07 -0.38 14.30
CA ARG A 61 3.72 -0.35 12.87
C ARG A 61 4.66 0.55 12.06
N ALA A 62 5.12 1.66 12.64
CA ALA A 62 6.03 2.59 11.97
C ALA A 62 7.34 1.91 11.55
N ASP A 63 7.95 1.12 12.46
CA ASP A 63 9.19 0.40 12.21
C ASP A 63 9.02 -0.67 11.11
N TYR A 64 7.85 -1.34 11.08
CA TYR A 64 7.50 -2.25 10.01
C TYR A 64 7.41 -1.55 8.64
N VAL A 65 6.72 -0.41 8.58
CA VAL A 65 6.59 0.37 7.33
C VAL A 65 7.97 0.86 6.86
N ASP A 66 8.83 1.31 7.78
CA ASP A 66 10.19 1.75 7.46
C ASP A 66 11.05 0.60 6.94
N ALA A 67 10.96 -0.58 7.56
CA ALA A 67 11.67 -1.77 7.12
C ALA A 67 11.17 -2.29 5.76
N TRP A 68 9.85 -2.23 5.52
CA TRP A 68 9.22 -2.72 4.29
C TRP A 68 9.72 -2.01 3.04
N TRP A 69 10.07 -0.71 3.11
CA TRP A 69 10.64 0.03 1.98
C TRP A 69 11.93 -0.59 1.42
N ASN A 70 12.71 -1.29 2.26
CA ASN A 70 13.96 -1.93 1.82
C ASN A 70 13.73 -3.17 0.95
N VAL A 71 12.52 -3.71 0.92
CA VAL A 71 12.19 -4.94 0.18
C VAL A 71 11.17 -4.72 -0.94
N VAL A 72 10.82 -3.46 -1.23
CA VAL A 72 9.93 -3.13 -2.35
C VAL A 72 10.62 -3.45 -3.68
N ASN A 73 9.98 -4.28 -4.49
CA ASN A 73 10.42 -4.55 -5.86
C ASN A 73 9.96 -3.44 -6.81
N TRP A 74 10.83 -2.44 -7.00
CA TRP A 74 10.53 -1.28 -7.84
C TRP A 74 10.38 -1.60 -9.34
N ASP A 75 11.06 -2.63 -9.85
CA ASP A 75 10.90 -3.05 -11.25
C ASP A 75 9.48 -3.55 -11.51
N ASN A 76 8.91 -4.30 -10.57
CA ASN A 76 7.54 -4.77 -10.65
C ASN A 76 6.53 -3.60 -10.55
N VAL A 77 6.77 -2.64 -9.66
CA VAL A 77 5.95 -1.42 -9.56
C VAL A 77 6.01 -0.62 -10.87
N ALA A 78 7.19 -0.46 -11.45
CA ALA A 78 7.38 0.24 -12.73
C ALA A 78 6.69 -0.47 -13.90
N MET A 79 6.73 -1.81 -13.93
CA MET A 79 6.02 -2.62 -14.91
C MET A 79 4.50 -2.43 -14.81
N ARG A 80 3.94 -2.50 -13.59
CA ARG A 80 2.50 -2.27 -13.35
C ARG A 80 2.09 -0.84 -13.69
N PHE A 81 2.91 0.15 -13.36
CA PHE A 81 2.66 1.55 -13.71
C PHE A 81 2.59 1.75 -15.22
N LYS A 82 3.49 1.15 -15.99
CA LYS A 82 3.46 1.20 -17.47
C LYS A 82 2.18 0.57 -18.01
N ALA A 83 1.77 -0.58 -17.47
CA ALA A 83 0.55 -1.27 -17.89
C ALA A 83 -0.73 -0.48 -17.56
N ALA A 84 -0.78 0.18 -16.40
CA ALA A 84 -1.95 0.96 -15.97
C ALA A 84 -2.07 2.36 -16.61
N LYS A 85 -1.00 2.84 -17.25
CA LYS A 85 -0.99 4.14 -17.95
C LYS A 85 -1.31 4.01 -19.45
N GLY A 86 -1.09 2.82 -20.02
CA GLY A 86 -1.41 2.50 -21.42
C GLY A 86 -2.86 2.12 -21.59
#